data_AF-A0A935DJ24-F1
#
_entry.id   AF-A0A935DJ24-F1
#
_cell.length_a   1.000
_cell.length_b   1.000
_cell.length_c   1.000
_cell.angle_alpha   90.00
_cell.angle_beta   90.00
_cell.angle_gamma   90.00
#
_symmetry.space_group_name_H-M   'P 1'
#
loop_
_entity.id
_entity.type
_entity.pdbx_description
1 polymer ?
#
loop_
_entity_poly.entity_id
_entity_poly.type
_entity_poly.pdbx_seq_one_letter_code
_entity_poly.pdbx_strand_id
1 'polypeptide(L)'
;MIALEIACLAILAAYFVAHRREPALLRDALLLGLGALIGEDTMIRAYGFYAYSPGWHLFVDRVPLLIPTIWAPVVLSARAVARALLRSTDAPPWKEAALTGALVTFDAALIEPIAVRAGLWHWTQPGVMTVPVIGIVGWGCYAFAATWLLAVLPPPRRWAMIPMALVASHALVLALWWALLRWVLRAELPLSTTAPALAFFATLYTVAVVKTGARLPWRELAPRAAATGFFAALLASRADAAMVLWAALFTPPWLVFCARALRGERAYPGSGS
;
A
#
# COMPACT_ATOMS: atom_id res chain seq x y z
N MET A 1 2.85 -7.52 20.82
CA MET A 1 2.36 -8.08 19.55
C MET A 1 0.86 -8.34 19.53
N ILE A 2 0.27 -9.07 20.50
CA ILE A 2 -1.17 -9.41 20.49
C ILE A 2 -2.09 -8.20 20.24
N ALA A 3 -1.94 -7.11 21.00
CA ALA A 3 -2.77 -5.91 20.83
C ALA A 3 -2.68 -5.30 19.42
N LEU A 4 -1.50 -5.38 18.80
CA LEU A 4 -1.26 -4.93 17.43
C LEU A 4 -2.01 -5.80 16.43
N GLU A 5 -1.90 -7.13 16.54
CA GLU A 5 -2.59 -8.07 15.66
C GLU A 5 -4.11 -7.92 15.76
N ILE A 6 -4.65 -7.76 16.98
CA ILE A 6 -6.08 -7.51 17.21
C ILE A 6 -6.52 -6.20 16.53
N ALA A 7 -5.73 -5.13 16.64
CA ALA A 7 -6.04 -3.86 15.98
C ALA A 7 -6.05 -4.01 14.45
N CYS A 8 -5.06 -4.70 13.89
CA CYS A 8 -5.02 -5.00 12.45
C CYS A 8 -6.24 -5.82 12.00
N LEU A 9 -6.61 -6.87 12.74
CA LEU A 9 -7.80 -7.68 12.46
C LEU A 9 -9.10 -6.87 12.53
N ALA A 10 -9.21 -5.95 13.50
CA ALA A 10 -10.36 -5.06 13.61
C ALA A 10 -10.47 -4.10 12.41
N ILE A 11 -9.34 -3.53 11.96
CA ILE A 11 -9.29 -2.67 10.76
C ILE A 11 -9.67 -3.46 9.50
N LEU A 12 -9.15 -4.68 9.37
CA LEU A 12 -9.49 -5.59 8.27
C LEU A 12 -10.99 -5.94 8.26
N ALA A 13 -11.54 -6.30 9.42
CA ALA A 13 -12.96 -6.57 9.57
C ALA A 13 -13.80 -5.35 9.18
N ALA A 14 -13.41 -4.14 9.63
CA ALA A 14 -14.08 -2.90 9.25
C ALA A 14 -14.03 -2.66 7.73
N TYR A 15 -12.88 -2.91 7.09
CA TYR A 15 -12.75 -2.83 5.62
C TYR A 15 -13.70 -3.79 4.90
N PHE A 16 -13.71 -5.07 5.26
CA PHE A 16 -14.57 -6.07 4.59
C PHE A 16 -16.05 -5.83 4.87
N VAL A 17 -16.42 -5.40 6.08
CA VAL A 17 -17.81 -5.03 6.41
C VAL A 17 -18.27 -3.82 5.59
N ALA A 18 -17.43 -2.80 5.45
CA ALA A 18 -17.73 -1.60 4.66
C ALA A 18 -17.95 -1.91 3.16
N HIS A 19 -17.33 -2.98 2.66
CA HIS A 19 -17.38 -3.39 1.25
C HIS A 19 -18.12 -4.72 1.02
N ARG A 20 -18.90 -5.21 2.00
CA ARG A 20 -19.59 -6.53 1.95
C ARG A 20 -20.54 -6.73 0.76
N ARG A 21 -20.95 -5.64 0.09
CA ARG A 21 -21.83 -5.66 -1.08
C ARG A 21 -21.07 -5.83 -2.40
N GLU A 22 -19.75 -5.91 -2.36
CA GLU A 22 -18.92 -6.04 -3.56
C GLU A 22 -18.59 -7.54 -3.79
N PRO A 23 -19.27 -8.22 -4.73
CA PRO A 23 -19.19 -9.68 -4.86
C PRO A 23 -17.80 -10.18 -5.27
N ALA A 24 -17.02 -9.31 -5.94
CA ALA A 24 -15.67 -9.61 -6.38
C ALA A 24 -14.62 -9.42 -5.28
N LEU A 25 -14.93 -8.69 -4.20
CA LEU A 25 -13.95 -8.22 -3.24
C LEU A 25 -13.21 -9.35 -2.56
N LEU A 26 -13.95 -10.32 -1.98
CA LEU A 26 -13.34 -11.42 -1.25
C LEU A 26 -12.44 -12.26 -2.16
N ARG A 27 -12.90 -12.56 -3.39
CA ARG A 27 -12.09 -13.29 -4.37
C ARG A 27 -10.81 -12.52 -4.71
N ASP A 28 -10.94 -11.24 -5.07
CA ASP A 28 -9.78 -10.45 -5.49
C ASP A 28 -8.81 -10.24 -4.32
N ALA A 29 -9.31 -10.05 -3.10
CA ALA A 29 -8.51 -9.99 -1.88
C ALA A 29 -7.80 -11.32 -1.59
N LEU A 30 -8.47 -12.47 -1.76
CA LEU A 30 -7.86 -13.79 -1.60
C LEU A 30 -6.75 -14.01 -2.63
N LEU A 31 -6.99 -13.68 -3.89
CA LEU A 31 -5.98 -13.82 -4.94
C LEU A 31 -4.76 -12.92 -4.65
N LEU A 32 -5.00 -11.66 -4.27
CA LEU A 32 -3.94 -10.72 -3.90
C LEU A 32 -3.18 -11.15 -2.64
N GLY A 33 -3.89 -11.67 -1.64
CA GLY A 33 -3.29 -12.15 -0.40
C GLY A 33 -2.46 -13.41 -0.62
N LEU A 34 -2.97 -14.39 -1.37
CA LEU A 34 -2.20 -15.60 -1.72
C LEU A 34 -0.97 -15.26 -2.57
N GLY A 35 -1.11 -14.36 -3.54
CA GLY A 35 0.04 -13.86 -4.30
C GLY A 35 1.05 -13.14 -3.42
N ALA A 36 0.61 -12.25 -2.53
CA ALA A 36 1.52 -11.56 -1.61
C ALA A 36 2.21 -12.56 -0.67
N LEU A 37 1.50 -13.56 -0.15
CA LEU A 37 2.07 -14.57 0.74
C LEU A 37 3.22 -15.33 0.08
N ILE A 38 2.98 -15.84 -1.14
CA ILE A 38 3.99 -16.61 -1.87
C ILE A 38 5.12 -15.68 -2.32
N GLY A 39 4.79 -14.49 -2.83
CA GLY A 39 5.77 -13.51 -3.30
C GLY A 39 6.72 -13.04 -2.19
N GLU A 40 6.19 -12.77 -1.00
CA GLU A 40 6.99 -12.43 0.17
C GLU A 40 7.95 -13.58 0.54
N ASP A 41 7.45 -14.82 0.64
CA ASP A 41 8.31 -15.97 0.95
C ASP A 41 9.42 -16.17 -0.10
N THR A 42 9.09 -16.05 -1.39
CA THR A 42 10.08 -16.20 -2.46
C THR A 42 11.11 -15.07 -2.46
N MET A 43 10.71 -13.82 -2.17
CA MET A 43 11.66 -12.71 -2.06
C MET A 43 12.57 -12.83 -0.83
N ILE A 44 12.04 -13.25 0.32
CA ILE A 44 12.85 -13.50 1.52
C ILE A 44 13.87 -14.61 1.24
N ARG A 45 13.46 -15.72 0.62
CA ARG A 45 14.36 -16.84 0.28
C ARG A 45 15.40 -16.46 -0.76
N ALA A 46 14.99 -15.77 -1.82
CA ALA A 46 15.86 -15.48 -2.96
C ALA A 46 16.85 -14.35 -2.66
N TYR A 47 16.43 -13.33 -1.90
CA TYR A 47 17.20 -12.11 -1.72
C TYR A 47 17.77 -11.96 -0.32
N GLY A 48 17.13 -12.54 0.71
CA GLY A 48 17.60 -12.47 2.09
C GLY A 48 17.70 -11.06 2.67
N PHE A 49 16.98 -10.09 2.09
CA PHE A 49 17.14 -8.68 2.49
C PHE A 49 16.40 -8.29 3.76
N TYR A 50 15.43 -9.07 4.20
CA TYR A 50 14.62 -8.79 5.38
C TYR A 50 14.09 -10.06 6.02
N ALA A 51 13.62 -9.92 7.26
CA ALA A 51 12.83 -10.94 7.93
C ALA A 51 11.84 -10.28 8.88
N TYR A 52 10.72 -10.97 9.12
CA TYR A 52 9.72 -10.56 10.09
C TYR A 52 10.15 -10.88 11.52
N SER A 53 9.66 -10.09 12.47
CA SER A 53 9.87 -10.34 13.89
C SER A 53 9.30 -11.72 14.30
N PRO A 54 10.02 -12.56 15.06
CA PRO A 54 9.46 -13.84 15.52
C PRO A 54 8.31 -13.66 16.51
N GLY A 55 8.01 -12.41 16.93
CA GLY A 55 6.91 -12.12 17.85
C GLY A 55 5.51 -12.22 17.24
N TRP A 56 5.37 -12.32 15.91
CA TRP A 56 4.08 -12.59 15.26
C TRP A 56 3.57 -14.00 15.61
N HIS A 57 2.26 -14.17 15.80
CA HIS A 57 1.73 -15.45 16.28
C HIS A 57 1.53 -16.50 15.19
N LEU A 58 1.05 -16.08 14.02
CA LEU A 58 0.67 -17.00 12.94
C LEU A 58 1.55 -16.77 11.72
N PHE A 59 2.44 -17.73 11.47
CA PHE A 59 3.31 -17.77 10.31
C PHE A 59 2.87 -18.84 9.31
N VAL A 60 3.05 -18.54 8.03
CA VAL A 60 3.19 -19.56 6.99
C VAL A 60 4.65 -19.51 6.57
N ASP A 61 5.43 -20.47 7.06
CA ASP A 61 6.88 -20.51 6.91
C ASP A 61 7.57 -19.21 7.40
N ARG A 62 8.07 -18.33 6.52
CA ARG A 62 8.75 -17.07 6.92
C ARG A 62 7.85 -15.85 7.01
N VAL A 63 6.60 -15.96 6.57
CA VAL A 63 5.70 -14.80 6.40
C VAL A 63 4.57 -14.86 7.43
N PRO A 64 4.41 -13.83 8.29
CA PRO A 64 3.24 -13.74 9.16
C PRO A 64 1.97 -13.62 8.31
N LEU A 65 0.96 -14.46 8.56
CA LEU A 65 -0.26 -14.52 7.73
C LEU A 65 -1.02 -13.18 7.69
N LEU A 66 -0.87 -12.36 8.73
CA LEU A 66 -1.52 -11.05 8.79
C LEU A 66 -0.96 -10.06 7.74
N ILE A 67 0.30 -10.18 7.35
CA ILE A 67 0.94 -9.30 6.36
C ILE A 67 0.25 -9.36 4.99
N PRO A 68 0.15 -10.52 4.30
CA PRO A 68 -0.55 -10.60 3.02
C PRO A 68 -2.03 -10.24 3.16
N THR A 69 -2.63 -10.50 4.32
CA THR A 69 -4.03 -10.15 4.61
C THR A 69 -4.22 -8.62 4.72
N ILE A 70 -3.24 -7.88 5.23
CA ILE A 70 -3.22 -6.41 5.27
C ILE A 70 -2.97 -5.82 3.88
N TRP A 71 -2.00 -6.35 3.15
CA TRP A 71 -1.60 -5.77 1.87
C TRP A 71 -2.66 -5.94 0.77
N ALA A 72 -3.48 -7.00 0.81
CA ALA A 72 -4.56 -7.16 -0.16
C ALA A 72 -5.57 -5.99 -0.13
N PRO A 73 -6.18 -5.59 1.00
CA PRO A 73 -6.95 -4.36 1.13
C PRO A 73 -6.20 -3.07 0.81
N VAL A 74 -4.90 -2.97 1.11
CA VAL A 74 -4.09 -1.80 0.73
C VAL A 74 -4.05 -1.65 -0.79
N VAL A 75 -3.78 -2.73 -1.52
CA VAL A 75 -3.78 -2.74 -3.00
C VAL A 75 -5.17 -2.44 -3.55
N LEU A 76 -6.22 -3.09 -3.03
CA LEU A 76 -7.60 -2.86 -3.49
C LEU A 76 -8.07 -1.44 -3.24
N SER A 77 -7.77 -0.87 -2.07
CA SER A 77 -8.10 0.51 -1.79
C SER A 77 -7.27 1.46 -2.64
N ALA A 78 -5.98 1.19 -2.89
CA ALA A 78 -5.17 2.02 -3.79
C ALA A 78 -5.72 2.01 -5.23
N ARG A 79 -6.22 0.86 -5.68
CA ARG A 79 -6.92 0.71 -6.96
C ARG A 79 -8.21 1.53 -7.03
N ALA A 80 -8.99 1.59 -5.94
CA ALA A 80 -10.18 2.44 -5.86
C ALA A 80 -9.80 3.94 -6.01
N VAL A 81 -8.71 4.37 -5.38
CA VAL A 81 -8.18 5.73 -5.54
C VAL A 81 -7.69 5.99 -6.96
N ALA A 82 -6.97 5.04 -7.56
CA ALA A 82 -6.51 5.15 -8.95
C ALA A 82 -7.68 5.37 -9.91
N ARG A 83 -8.77 4.61 -9.75
CA ARG A 83 -10.01 4.79 -10.53
C ARG A 83 -10.65 6.15 -10.32
N ALA A 84 -10.72 6.62 -9.08
CA ALA A 84 -11.27 7.93 -8.75
C ALA A 84 -10.47 9.06 -9.42
N LEU A 85 -9.14 8.93 -9.51
CA LEU A 85 -8.25 9.87 -10.17
C LEU A 85 -8.36 9.83 -11.70
N LEU A 86 -8.49 8.65 -12.29
CA LEU A 86 -8.57 8.48 -13.74
C LEU A 86 -9.90 8.97 -14.34
N ARG A 87 -10.95 9.16 -13.53
CA ARG A 87 -12.26 9.71 -13.93
C ARG A 87 -12.96 8.99 -15.11
N SER A 88 -12.51 7.82 -15.51
CA SER A 88 -13.06 7.11 -16.65
C SER A 88 -12.88 5.61 -16.45
N THR A 89 -13.96 4.87 -16.67
CA THR A 89 -13.96 3.41 -16.77
C THR A 89 -13.26 2.91 -18.04
N ASP A 90 -12.98 3.80 -18.99
CA ASP A 90 -12.38 3.50 -20.29
C ASP A 90 -10.86 3.71 -20.30
N ALA A 91 -10.29 4.11 -19.16
CA ALA A 91 -8.85 4.19 -19.03
C ALA A 91 -8.23 2.80 -19.30
N PRO A 92 -7.18 2.71 -20.15
CA PRO A 92 -6.51 1.44 -20.40
C PRO A 92 -6.10 0.77 -19.09
N PRO A 93 -6.25 -0.57 -18.96
CA PRO A 93 -5.96 -1.30 -17.72
C PRO A 93 -4.57 -1.03 -17.13
N TRP A 94 -3.58 -0.79 -17.98
CA TRP A 94 -2.21 -0.50 -17.55
C TRP A 94 -2.09 0.84 -16.82
N LYS A 95 -2.94 1.85 -17.11
CA LYS A 95 -2.93 3.15 -16.41
C LYS A 95 -3.44 3.00 -14.99
N GLU A 96 -4.55 2.27 -14.80
CA GLU A 96 -5.07 1.93 -13.48
C GLU A 96 -4.02 1.17 -12.68
N ALA A 97 -3.38 0.16 -13.28
CA ALA A 97 -2.34 -0.61 -12.65
C ALA A 97 -1.11 0.23 -12.28
N ALA A 98 -0.62 1.07 -13.19
CA ALA A 98 0.53 1.95 -12.96
C ALA A 98 0.27 2.92 -11.80
N LEU A 99 -0.90 3.55 -11.79
CA LEU A 99 -1.29 4.45 -10.72
C LEU A 99 -1.50 3.71 -9.39
N THR A 100 -2.05 2.48 -9.42
CA THR A 100 -2.16 1.62 -8.23
C THR A 100 -0.78 1.28 -7.67
N GLY A 101 0.16 0.87 -8.52
CA GLY A 101 1.55 0.59 -8.09
C GLY A 101 2.26 1.82 -7.53
N ALA A 102 2.03 3.00 -8.11
CA ALA A 102 2.58 4.26 -7.59
C ALA A 102 1.98 4.63 -6.22
N LEU A 103 0.67 4.46 -6.05
CA LEU A 103 -0.02 4.72 -4.78
C LEU A 103 0.40 3.72 -3.69
N VAL A 104 0.59 2.45 -4.04
CA VAL A 104 1.08 1.43 -3.10
C VAL A 104 2.54 1.70 -2.72
N THR A 105 3.38 2.14 -3.67
CA THR A 105 4.74 2.63 -3.34
C THR A 105 4.70 3.80 -2.36
N PHE A 106 3.78 4.75 -2.57
CA PHE A 106 3.60 5.89 -1.68
C PHE A 106 3.14 5.43 -0.28
N ASP A 107 2.12 4.57 -0.19
CA ASP A 107 1.66 4.02 1.10
C ASP A 107 2.78 3.20 1.79
N ALA A 108 3.55 2.40 1.05
CA ALA A 108 4.70 1.64 1.55
C ALA A 108 5.81 2.56 2.11
N ALA A 109 6.06 3.70 1.47
CA ALA A 109 7.06 4.67 1.94
C ALA A 109 6.71 5.28 3.31
N LEU A 110 5.44 5.25 3.71
CA LEU A 110 5.00 5.59 5.06
C LEU A 110 5.04 4.38 5.99
N ILE A 111 4.47 3.26 5.55
CA ILE A 111 4.25 2.07 6.38
C ILE A 111 5.57 1.41 6.79
N GLU A 112 6.48 1.22 5.83
CA GLU A 112 7.73 0.49 6.06
C GLU A 112 8.60 1.14 7.15
N PRO A 113 8.91 2.46 7.12
CA PRO A 113 9.71 3.07 8.17
C PRO A 113 9.08 3.01 9.56
N ILE A 114 7.75 3.18 9.65
CA ILE A 114 7.04 3.10 10.93
C ILE A 114 7.10 1.66 11.47
N ALA A 115 6.87 0.67 10.62
CA ALA A 115 6.85 -0.73 11.02
C ALA A 115 8.24 -1.25 11.43
N VAL A 116 9.31 -0.85 10.73
CA VAL A 116 10.68 -1.18 11.11
C VAL A 116 11.04 -0.56 12.46
N ARG A 117 10.68 0.71 12.69
CA ARG A 117 10.87 1.36 14.00
C ARG A 117 10.06 0.73 15.11
N ALA A 118 8.87 0.22 14.80
CA ALA A 118 8.05 -0.54 15.73
C ALA A 118 8.55 -1.97 15.96
N GLY A 119 9.61 -2.41 15.27
CA GLY A 119 10.22 -3.73 15.43
C GLY A 119 9.38 -4.86 14.84
N LEU A 120 8.54 -4.58 13.84
CA LEU A 120 7.67 -5.58 13.21
C LEU A 120 8.41 -6.46 12.20
N TRP A 121 9.43 -5.88 11.57
CA TRP A 121 10.41 -6.53 10.72
C TRP A 121 11.68 -5.68 10.67
N HIS A 122 12.74 -6.22 10.08
CA HIS A 122 14.01 -5.53 9.90
C HIS A 122 14.56 -5.75 8.50
N TRP A 123 15.37 -4.82 8.03
CA TRP A 123 16.10 -4.92 6.77
C TRP A 123 17.60 -5.07 7.02
N THR A 124 18.29 -5.75 6.10
CA THR A 124 19.75 -5.93 6.12
C THR A 124 20.49 -4.81 5.40
N GLN A 125 19.78 -4.03 4.58
CA GLN A 125 20.32 -2.94 3.77
C GLN A 125 19.74 -1.60 4.23
N PRO A 126 20.53 -0.51 4.24
CA PRO A 126 20.05 0.81 4.61
C PRO A 126 19.23 1.47 3.50
N GLY A 127 18.64 2.63 3.78
CA GLY A 127 17.94 3.41 2.75
C GLY A 127 17.21 4.62 3.30
N VAL A 128 15.92 4.72 3.03
CA VAL A 128 15.06 5.78 3.57
C VAL A 128 14.63 5.36 4.98
N MET A 129 15.13 6.03 6.01
CA MET A 129 14.73 5.73 7.39
C MET A 129 14.98 4.25 7.74
N THR A 130 16.17 3.74 7.43
CA THR A 130 16.60 2.34 7.59
C THR A 130 15.87 1.33 6.69
N VAL A 131 15.01 1.79 5.77
CA VAL A 131 14.30 0.94 4.82
C VAL A 131 14.94 1.07 3.43
N PRO A 132 15.44 -0.01 2.82
CA PRO A 132 15.98 0.06 1.48
C PRO A 132 14.86 0.39 0.49
N VAL A 133 15.15 1.27 -0.46
CA VAL A 133 14.14 1.74 -1.44
C VAL A 133 13.54 0.57 -2.22
N ILE A 134 14.29 -0.51 -2.43
CA ILE A 134 13.77 -1.72 -3.08
C ILE A 134 12.61 -2.36 -2.31
N GLY A 135 12.61 -2.31 -0.97
CA GLY A 135 11.51 -2.80 -0.15
C GLY A 135 10.24 -1.98 -0.36
N ILE A 136 10.38 -0.65 -0.45
CA ILE A 136 9.28 0.28 -0.70
C ILE A 136 8.69 0.08 -2.11
N VAL A 137 9.53 0.05 -3.15
CA VAL A 137 9.06 -0.10 -4.54
C VAL A 137 8.63 -1.53 -4.88
N GLY A 138 9.08 -2.54 -4.11
CA GLY A 138 8.71 -3.94 -4.31
C GLY A 138 7.21 -4.16 -4.19
N TRP A 139 6.58 -3.60 -3.15
CA TRP A 139 5.12 -3.60 -3.00
C TRP A 139 4.40 -2.92 -4.15
N GLY A 140 4.95 -1.80 -4.65
CA GLY A 140 4.43 -1.12 -5.84
C GLY A 140 4.51 -1.96 -7.11
N CYS A 141 5.61 -2.69 -7.32
CA CYS A 141 5.79 -3.60 -8.45
C CYS A 141 4.77 -4.74 -8.40
N TYR A 142 4.55 -5.32 -7.22
CA TYR A 142 3.53 -6.35 -7.02
C TYR A 142 2.13 -5.82 -7.27
N ALA A 143 1.77 -4.68 -6.68
CA ALA A 143 0.48 -4.06 -6.87
C ALA A 143 0.21 -3.71 -8.34
N PHE A 144 1.21 -3.19 -9.06
CA PHE A 144 1.13 -2.96 -10.50
C PHE A 144 0.82 -4.25 -11.25
N ALA A 145 1.66 -5.28 -11.10
CA ALA A 145 1.53 -6.52 -11.83
C ALA A 145 0.20 -7.23 -11.54
N ALA A 146 -0.15 -7.37 -10.27
CA ALA A 146 -1.38 -8.03 -9.85
C ALA A 146 -2.63 -7.27 -10.31
N THR A 147 -2.65 -5.94 -10.20
CA THR A 147 -3.79 -5.11 -10.64
C THR A 147 -3.97 -5.19 -12.15
N TRP A 148 -2.87 -5.14 -12.91
CA TRP A 148 -2.93 -5.27 -14.36
C TRP A 148 -3.48 -6.64 -14.77
N LEU A 149 -2.96 -7.72 -14.18
CA LEU A 149 -3.40 -9.09 -14.46
C LEU A 149 -4.85 -9.34 -14.06
N LEU A 150 -5.31 -8.82 -12.92
CA LEU A 150 -6.72 -8.89 -12.52
C LEU A 150 -7.65 -8.17 -13.53
N ALA A 151 -7.16 -7.13 -14.19
CA ALA A 151 -7.91 -6.38 -15.17
C ALA A 151 -7.94 -7.05 -16.56
N VAL A 152 -6.85 -7.67 -17.00
CA VAL A 152 -6.76 -8.27 -18.34
C VAL A 152 -7.13 -9.76 -18.38
N LEU A 153 -7.02 -10.49 -17.27
CA LEU A 153 -7.37 -11.91 -17.23
C LEU A 153 -8.89 -12.12 -17.06
N PRO A 154 -9.51 -12.98 -17.90
CA PRO A 154 -10.92 -13.30 -17.75
C PRO A 154 -11.15 -14.08 -16.44
N PRO A 155 -12.35 -13.99 -15.82
CA PRO A 155 -12.66 -14.63 -14.54
C PRO A 155 -12.17 -16.08 -14.36
N PRO A 156 -12.34 -17.03 -15.30
CA PRO A 156 -11.88 -18.41 -15.13
C PRO A 156 -10.35 -18.56 -15.07
N ARG A 157 -9.59 -17.57 -15.56
CA ARG A 157 -8.12 -17.59 -15.59
C ARG A 157 -7.49 -16.67 -14.55
N ARG A 158 -8.27 -16.01 -13.68
CA ARG A 158 -7.73 -15.06 -12.70
C ARG A 158 -6.79 -15.69 -11.68
N TRP A 159 -6.87 -17.00 -11.45
CA TRP A 159 -5.90 -17.70 -10.59
C TRP A 159 -4.48 -17.64 -11.16
N ALA A 160 -4.31 -17.54 -12.49
CA ALA A 160 -3.01 -17.36 -13.13
C ALA A 160 -2.37 -16.01 -12.77
N MET A 161 -3.14 -15.05 -12.23
CA MET A 161 -2.58 -13.81 -11.70
C MET A 161 -1.51 -14.09 -10.65
N ILE A 162 -1.68 -15.11 -9.79
CA ILE A 162 -0.72 -15.41 -8.71
C ILE A 162 0.68 -15.68 -9.29
N PRO A 163 0.92 -16.76 -10.06
CA PRO A 163 2.26 -17.04 -10.57
C PRO A 163 2.77 -15.95 -11.52
N MET A 164 1.90 -15.35 -12.34
CA MET A 164 2.31 -14.30 -13.29
C MET A 164 2.71 -13.00 -12.60
N ALA A 165 1.98 -12.58 -11.57
CA ALA A 165 2.30 -11.39 -10.78
C ALA A 165 3.63 -11.58 -10.05
N LEU A 166 3.91 -12.78 -9.54
CA LEU A 166 5.19 -13.11 -8.92
C LEU A 166 6.34 -12.97 -9.89
N VAL A 167 6.25 -13.63 -11.06
CA VAL A 167 7.29 -13.55 -12.09
C VAL A 167 7.51 -12.09 -12.53
N ALA A 168 6.43 -11.35 -12.78
CA ALA A 168 6.52 -9.95 -13.15
C ALA A 168 7.14 -9.09 -12.02
N SER A 169 6.78 -9.33 -10.76
CA SER A 169 7.32 -8.59 -9.61
C SER A 169 8.80 -8.85 -9.43
N HIS A 170 9.23 -10.11 -9.48
CA HIS A 170 10.65 -10.48 -9.44
C HIS A 170 11.41 -9.82 -10.60
N ALA A 171 10.88 -9.88 -11.82
CA ALA A 171 11.51 -9.27 -12.99
C ALA A 171 11.64 -7.74 -12.83
N LEU A 172 10.59 -7.05 -12.38
CA LEU A 172 10.61 -5.61 -12.14
C LEU A 172 11.57 -5.21 -11.02
N VAL A 173 11.55 -5.92 -9.90
CA VAL A 173 12.45 -5.70 -8.75
C VAL A 173 13.91 -5.88 -9.17
N LEU A 174 14.22 -6.97 -9.90
CA LEU A 174 15.56 -7.22 -10.42
C LEU A 174 15.97 -6.15 -11.44
N ALA A 175 15.08 -5.80 -12.37
CA ALA A 175 15.35 -4.74 -13.35
C ALA A 175 15.65 -3.41 -12.66
N LEU A 176 14.83 -2.98 -11.69
CA LEU A 176 15.05 -1.76 -10.92
C LEU A 176 16.37 -1.81 -10.13
N TRP A 177 16.66 -2.95 -9.50
CA TRP A 177 17.89 -3.15 -8.77
C TRP A 177 19.12 -2.99 -9.67
N TRP A 178 19.18 -3.74 -10.77
CA TRP A 178 20.33 -3.77 -11.66
C TRP A 178 20.47 -2.52 -12.53
N ALA A 179 19.37 -1.87 -12.91
CA ALA A 179 19.39 -0.67 -13.73
C ALA A 179 19.70 0.60 -12.92
N LEU A 180 19.22 0.70 -11.67
CA LEU A 180 19.25 1.95 -10.92
C LEU A 180 19.68 1.79 -9.45
N LEU A 181 18.91 1.03 -8.66
CA LEU A 181 19.00 1.12 -7.19
C LEU A 181 20.35 0.62 -6.67
N ARG A 182 20.94 -0.41 -7.30
CA ARG A 182 22.26 -0.93 -6.95
C ARG A 182 23.37 0.10 -7.13
N TRP A 183 23.20 1.10 -7.99
CA TRP A 183 24.22 2.10 -8.30
C TRP A 183 24.09 3.34 -7.44
N VAL A 184 22.87 3.68 -7.03
CA VAL A 184 22.57 4.97 -6.39
C VAL A 184 22.25 4.84 -4.89
N LEU A 185 21.73 3.71 -4.43
CA LEU A 185 21.08 3.59 -3.12
C LEU A 185 21.65 2.45 -2.27
N ARG A 186 22.97 2.49 -2.02
CA ARG A 186 23.67 1.54 -1.13
C ARG A 186 23.89 2.06 0.30
N ALA A 187 23.53 3.30 0.56
CA ALA A 187 23.74 3.96 1.83
C ALA A 187 22.42 4.52 2.36
N GLU A 188 22.42 4.86 3.65
CA GLU A 188 21.32 5.59 4.26
C GLU A 188 21.14 6.93 3.54
N LEU A 189 19.90 7.20 3.13
CA LEU A 189 19.55 8.41 2.42
C LEU A 189 19.15 9.47 3.44
N PRO A 190 19.85 10.62 3.47
CA PRO A 190 19.56 11.64 4.46
C PRO A 190 18.17 12.22 4.25
N LEU A 191 17.50 12.55 5.36
CA LEU A 191 16.17 13.16 5.34
C LEU A 191 16.13 14.45 4.51
N SER A 192 17.24 15.20 4.48
CA SER A 192 17.38 16.41 3.67
C SER A 192 17.25 16.17 2.17
N THR A 193 17.49 14.95 1.69
CA THR A 193 17.32 14.56 0.28
C THR A 193 15.98 13.88 0.05
N THR A 194 15.55 13.01 0.97
CA THR A 194 14.35 12.19 0.78
C THR A 194 13.06 12.95 1.06
N ALA A 195 13.02 13.83 2.07
CA ALA A 195 11.83 14.61 2.40
C ALA A 195 11.40 15.56 1.27
N PRO A 196 12.28 16.33 0.60
CA PRO A 196 11.87 17.16 -0.52
C PRO A 196 11.33 16.36 -1.71
N ALA A 197 11.96 15.21 -2.02
CA ALA A 197 11.49 14.33 -3.08
C ALA A 197 10.08 13.79 -2.76
N LEU A 198 9.86 13.33 -1.53
CA LEU A 198 8.55 12.87 -1.08
C LEU A 198 7.52 14.01 -1.08
N ALA A 199 7.88 15.19 -0.58
CA ALA A 199 7.02 16.38 -0.57
C ALA A 199 6.58 16.77 -1.99
N PHE A 200 7.47 16.66 -2.97
CA PHE A 200 7.16 16.87 -4.38
C PHE A 200 6.10 15.88 -4.87
N PHE A 201 6.28 14.57 -4.62
CA PHE A 201 5.28 13.57 -5.01
C PHE A 201 3.94 13.72 -4.27
N ALA A 202 3.97 14.02 -2.97
CA ALA A 202 2.76 14.32 -2.19
C ALA A 202 2.02 15.54 -2.73
N THR A 203 2.76 16.57 -3.17
CA THR A 203 2.20 17.76 -3.82
C THR A 203 1.56 17.40 -5.16
N LEU A 204 2.25 16.64 -6.02
CA LEU A 204 1.70 16.18 -7.30
C LEU A 204 0.41 15.37 -7.10
N TYR A 205 0.39 14.48 -6.12
CA TYR A 205 -0.78 13.70 -5.78
C TYR A 205 -1.92 14.61 -5.28
N THR A 206 -1.63 15.55 -4.38
CA THR A 206 -2.61 16.54 -3.88
C THR A 206 -3.16 17.41 -5.01
N VAL A 207 -2.33 17.80 -5.97
CA VAL A 207 -2.76 18.53 -7.16
C VAL A 207 -3.63 17.64 -8.06
N ALA A 208 -3.29 16.36 -8.22
CA ALA A 208 -4.07 15.40 -9.00
C ALA A 208 -5.46 15.18 -8.41
N VAL A 209 -5.57 14.68 -7.17
CA VAL A 209 -6.33 15.34 -6.10
C VAL A 209 -7.36 16.38 -6.52
N VAL A 210 -6.93 17.63 -6.36
CA VAL A 210 -7.68 18.85 -6.59
C VAL A 210 -8.20 18.93 -8.03
N LYS A 211 -7.33 18.81 -9.03
CA LYS A 211 -7.66 19.00 -10.46
C LYS A 211 -8.65 17.96 -10.98
N THR A 212 -8.45 16.70 -10.61
CA THR A 212 -9.33 15.59 -10.97
C THR A 212 -10.58 15.53 -10.12
N GLY A 213 -10.82 16.45 -9.18
CA GLY A 213 -12.08 16.45 -8.43
C GLY A 213 -12.42 15.11 -7.78
N ALA A 214 -11.42 14.21 -7.62
CA ALA A 214 -11.63 12.83 -7.23
C ALA A 214 -12.31 12.81 -5.86
N ARG A 215 -13.25 11.89 -5.72
CA ARG A 215 -14.03 11.66 -4.50
C ARG A 215 -13.94 10.20 -4.15
N LEU A 216 -13.82 9.93 -2.86
CA LEU A 216 -13.90 8.59 -2.31
C LEU A 216 -15.11 8.53 -1.38
N PRO A 217 -15.93 7.48 -1.46
CA PRO A 217 -17.04 7.30 -0.53
C PRO A 217 -16.51 7.02 0.88
N TRP A 218 -17.34 7.24 1.89
CA TRP A 218 -16.95 7.04 3.29
C TRP A 218 -16.58 5.60 3.63
N ARG A 219 -17.13 4.62 2.90
CA ARG A 219 -16.71 3.22 2.99
C ARG A 219 -15.23 2.98 2.64
N GLU A 220 -14.63 3.80 1.78
CA GLU A 220 -13.19 3.74 1.44
C GLU A 220 -12.34 4.55 2.43
N LEU A 221 -12.84 5.71 2.85
CA LEU A 221 -12.09 6.64 3.70
C LEU A 221 -12.05 6.21 5.18
N ALA A 222 -13.12 5.62 5.72
CA ALA A 222 -13.16 5.22 7.12
C ALA A 222 -12.14 4.11 7.48
N PRO A 223 -12.01 3.01 6.71
CA PRO A 223 -10.97 2.02 6.97
C PRO A 223 -9.55 2.59 6.83
N ARG A 224 -9.33 3.49 5.87
CA ARG A 224 -8.05 4.21 5.74
C ARG A 224 -7.78 5.10 6.95
N ALA A 225 -8.78 5.84 7.44
CA ALA A 225 -8.63 6.65 8.64
C ALA A 225 -8.31 5.80 9.88
N ALA A 226 -8.93 4.62 10.01
CA ALA A 226 -8.61 3.67 11.07
C ALA A 226 -7.17 3.14 10.96
N ALA A 227 -6.74 2.77 9.75
CA ALA A 227 -5.36 2.36 9.48
C ALA A 227 -4.35 3.48 9.79
N THR A 228 -4.63 4.70 9.33
CA THR A 228 -3.80 5.89 9.63
C THR A 228 -3.73 6.14 11.14
N GLY A 229 -4.86 6.04 11.86
CA GLY A 229 -4.89 6.17 13.32
C GLY A 229 -4.02 5.11 14.02
N PHE A 230 -4.05 3.87 13.53
CA PHE A 230 -3.18 2.80 14.01
C PHE A 230 -1.69 3.10 13.77
N PHE A 231 -1.31 3.52 12.56
CA PHE A 231 0.08 3.91 12.28
C PHE A 231 0.51 5.17 13.05
N ALA A 232 -0.40 6.11 13.31
CA ALA A 232 -0.14 7.26 14.17
C ALA A 232 0.10 6.84 15.63
N ALA A 233 -0.64 5.83 16.13
CA ALA A 233 -0.40 5.28 17.47
C ALA A 233 0.94 4.54 17.54
N LEU A 234 1.30 3.75 16.51
CA LEU A 234 2.62 3.13 16.42
C LEU A 234 3.73 4.18 16.38
N LEU A 235 3.56 5.22 15.56
CA LEU A 235 4.46 6.34 15.47
C LEU A 235 4.64 6.99 16.84
N ALA A 236 3.56 7.37 17.52
CA ALA A 236 3.61 8.02 18.83
C ALA A 236 4.38 7.21 19.89
N SER A 237 4.38 5.87 19.78
CA SER A 237 5.10 5.01 20.73
C SER A 237 6.62 5.02 20.56
N ARG A 238 7.15 5.42 19.39
CA ARG A 238 8.59 5.33 19.03
C ARG A 238 9.08 6.51 18.18
N ALA A 239 8.36 7.63 18.19
CA ALA A 239 8.61 8.77 17.31
C ALA A 239 9.83 9.59 17.73
N ASP A 240 10.60 10.01 16.73
CA ASP A 240 11.43 11.21 16.81
C ASP A 240 10.87 12.28 15.85
N ALA A 241 11.41 13.49 15.93
CA ALA A 241 10.97 14.61 15.10
C ALA A 241 11.09 14.32 13.59
N ALA A 242 12.11 13.55 13.20
CA ALA A 242 12.36 13.18 11.81
C ALA A 242 11.25 12.27 11.26
N MET A 243 10.80 11.29 12.05
CA MET A 243 9.73 10.38 11.67
C MET A 243 8.35 11.07 11.68
N VAL A 244 8.11 11.99 12.62
CA VAL A 244 6.88 12.81 12.62
C VAL A 244 6.82 13.69 11.38
N LEU A 245 7.92 14.36 11.04
CA LEU A 245 8.02 15.17 9.82
C LEU A 245 7.79 14.30 8.57
N TRP A 246 8.42 13.12 8.52
CA TRP A 246 8.24 12.16 7.43
C TRP A 246 6.77 11.76 7.24
N ALA A 247 6.11 11.35 8.33
CA ALA A 247 4.71 10.95 8.28
C ALA A 247 3.77 12.09 7.88
N ALA A 248 4.06 13.33 8.32
CA ALA A 248 3.26 14.49 7.98
C ALA A 248 3.19 14.75 6.46
N LEU A 249 4.25 14.42 5.70
CA LEU A 249 4.30 14.60 4.25
C LEU A 249 3.26 13.78 3.48
N PHE A 250 2.74 12.70 4.05
CA PHE A 250 1.72 11.85 3.40
C PHE A 250 0.30 12.38 3.59
N THR A 251 0.10 13.33 4.50
CA THR A 251 -1.22 13.82 4.94
C THR A 251 -1.99 14.68 3.91
N PRO A 252 -1.35 15.58 3.11
CA PRO A 252 -2.06 16.52 2.26
C PRO A 252 -3.12 15.93 1.30
N PRO A 253 -2.84 14.87 0.50
CA PRO A 253 -3.86 14.33 -0.42
C PRO A 253 -5.07 13.77 0.35
N TRP A 254 -4.86 13.19 1.54
CA TRP A 254 -5.93 12.63 2.37
C TRP A 254 -6.81 13.71 2.99
N LEU A 255 -6.25 14.84 3.42
CA LEU A 255 -7.05 15.97 3.89
C LEU A 255 -7.99 16.49 2.80
N VAL A 256 -7.53 16.53 1.54
CA VAL A 256 -8.39 16.92 0.41
C VAL A 256 -9.55 15.94 0.21
N PHE A 257 -9.28 14.63 0.28
CA PHE A 257 -10.35 13.62 0.20
C PHE A 257 -11.35 13.74 1.35
N CYS A 258 -10.88 13.85 2.60
CA CYS A 258 -11.74 14.01 3.77
C CYS A 258 -12.58 15.28 3.69
N ALA A 259 -11.98 16.41 3.35
CA ALA A 259 -12.69 17.68 3.19
C ALA A 259 -13.78 17.59 2.12
N ARG A 260 -13.56 16.84 1.03
CA ARG A 260 -14.55 16.62 -0.01
C ARG A 260 -15.67 15.68 0.42
N ALA A 261 -15.36 14.60 1.13
CA ALA A 261 -16.38 13.70 1.65
C ALA A 261 -17.34 14.44 2.60
N LEU A 262 -16.79 15.23 3.54
CA LEU A 262 -17.56 16.05 4.48
C LEU A 262 -18.43 17.11 3.79
N ARG A 263 -17.98 17.66 2.65
CA ARG A 263 -18.78 18.60 1.84
C ARG A 263 -19.84 17.88 1.00
N GLY A 264 -19.55 16.67 0.53
CA GLY A 264 -20.42 15.88 -0.35
C GLY A 264 -21.66 15.32 0.35
N GLU A 265 -21.56 14.97 1.64
CA GLU A 265 -22.71 14.51 2.43
C GLU A 265 -23.77 15.61 2.66
N ARG A 266 -23.40 16.89 2.55
CA ARG A 266 -24.37 18.00 2.64
C ARG A 266 -25.18 18.22 1.37
N ALA A 267 -24.82 17.59 0.25
CA ALA A 267 -25.43 17.83 -1.05
C ALA A 267 -26.55 16.85 -1.45
N TYR A 268 -26.95 15.90 -0.59
CA TYR A 268 -28.09 15.01 -0.84
C TYR A 268 -28.97 14.75 0.39
N PRO A 269 -29.86 15.69 0.74
CA PRO A 269 -31.12 15.35 1.38
C PRO A 269 -32.16 15.09 0.27
N GLY A 270 -32.23 13.88 -0.30
CA GLY A 270 -33.25 13.65 -1.35
C GLY A 270 -33.16 12.41 -2.26
N SER A 271 -32.59 11.29 -1.83
CA SER A 271 -32.81 10.00 -2.52
C SER A 271 -33.21 8.91 -1.53
N GLY A 272 -34.23 9.23 -0.74
CA GLY A 272 -35.12 8.23 -0.18
C GLY A 272 -36.41 8.26 -1.00
N SER A 273 -36.50 7.37 -1.98
CA SER A 273 -37.75 6.90 -2.58
C SER A 273 -37.62 5.40 -2.76
#